data_AF-A0A258BNL2-F1
#
_entry.id   AF-A0A258BNL2-F1
#
_cell.length_a   1.000
_cell.length_b   1.000
_cell.length_c   1.000
_cell.angle_alpha   90.00
_cell.angle_beta   90.00
_cell.angle_gamma   90.00
#
_symmetry.space_group_name_H-M   'P 1'
#
loop_
_entity.id
_entity.type
_entity.pdbx_description
1 polymer ?
#
loop_
_entity_poly.entity_id
_entity_poly.type
_entity_poly.pdbx_seq_one_letter_code
_entity_poly.pdbx_strand_id
1 'polypeptide(L)'
;ASIAVSFERSSFELAIGNVDDSMRLSLNYRDEIGVMTANDASDDTVAYRILGDVPVYTMLKTALNLPSDTSKLPVERQAEMIESGLKKVLGVSKLSEISSPELIDKIVVRYHAMKSITESSASSSPAAAALILLGGSSYGYGSNASQNLFLSSFL
;
A
#
# COMPACT_ATOMS: atom_id res chain seq x y z
N ALA A 1 -18.50 -34.25 2.73
CA ALA A 1 -17.32 -33.87 1.93
C ALA A 1 -17.52 -32.59 1.11
N SER A 2 -18.70 -32.35 0.48
CA SER A 2 -18.89 -31.16 -0.38
C SER A 2 -18.92 -29.80 0.34
N ILE A 3 -19.37 -29.74 1.60
CA ILE A 3 -19.44 -28.49 2.35
C ILE A 3 -18.05 -27.91 2.66
N ALA A 4 -17.07 -28.77 2.97
CA ALA A 4 -15.68 -28.36 3.20
C ALA A 4 -15.04 -27.82 1.92
N VAL A 5 -15.26 -28.49 0.78
CA VAL A 5 -14.76 -28.04 -0.53
C VAL A 5 -15.42 -26.72 -0.98
N SER A 6 -16.72 -26.54 -0.74
CA SER A 6 -17.39 -25.27 -1.02
C SER A 6 -16.95 -24.14 -0.10
N PHE A 7 -16.64 -24.44 1.17
CA PHE A 7 -16.09 -23.48 2.13
C PHE A 7 -14.65 -23.08 1.78
N GLU A 8 -13.81 -24.04 1.39
CA GLU A 8 -12.44 -23.79 0.91
C GLU A 8 -12.42 -22.95 -0.37
N ARG A 9 -13.33 -23.23 -1.31
CA ARG A 9 -13.48 -22.41 -2.52
C ARG A 9 -13.99 -21.01 -2.21
N SER A 10 -14.98 -20.85 -1.34
CA SER A 10 -15.51 -19.54 -0.98
C SER A 10 -14.52 -18.72 -0.16
N SER A 11 -13.73 -19.35 0.72
CA SER A 11 -12.65 -18.71 1.46
C SER A 11 -11.45 -18.38 0.57
N PHE A 12 -11.18 -19.18 -0.47
CA PHE A 12 -10.24 -18.85 -1.54
C PHE A 12 -10.73 -17.68 -2.40
N GLU A 13 -12.01 -17.66 -2.81
CA GLU A 13 -12.63 -16.53 -3.54
C GLU A 13 -12.66 -15.24 -2.70
N LEU A 14 -12.86 -15.33 -1.38
CA LEU A 14 -12.73 -14.21 -0.43
C LEU A 14 -11.28 -13.73 -0.29
N ALA A 15 -10.32 -14.66 -0.24
CA ALA A 15 -8.89 -14.33 -0.17
C ALA A 15 -8.36 -13.73 -1.48
N ILE A 16 -8.90 -14.12 -2.63
CA ILE A 16 -8.58 -13.54 -3.95
C ILE A 16 -9.36 -12.25 -4.22
N GLY A 17 -10.60 -12.13 -3.73
CA GLY A 17 -11.44 -10.95 -3.88
C GLY A 17 -10.84 -9.67 -3.25
N ASN A 18 -9.93 -9.83 -2.30
CA ASN A 18 -9.20 -8.74 -1.64
C ASN A 18 -7.88 -8.35 -2.36
N VAL A 19 -7.47 -9.11 -3.40
CA VAL A 19 -6.22 -8.91 -4.17
C VAL A 19 -6.34 -7.80 -5.22
N ASP A 20 -7.54 -7.39 -5.63
CA ASP A 20 -7.66 -6.38 -6.71
C ASP A 20 -7.51 -4.94 -6.18
N ASP A 21 -8.17 -4.59 -5.08
CA ASP A 21 -8.23 -3.19 -4.64
C ASP A 21 -6.88 -2.63 -4.16
N SER A 22 -6.12 -3.39 -3.37
CA SER A 22 -4.83 -2.91 -2.88
C SER A 22 -3.82 -2.76 -4.03
N MET A 23 -3.83 -3.70 -4.98
CA MET A 23 -2.98 -3.64 -6.16
C MET A 23 -3.38 -2.47 -7.08
N ARG A 24 -4.69 -2.27 -7.29
CA ARG A 24 -5.25 -1.15 -8.05
C ARG A 24 -4.85 0.20 -7.46
N LEU A 25 -4.90 0.35 -6.14
CA LEU A 25 -4.46 1.57 -5.46
C LEU A 25 -2.95 1.81 -5.62
N SER A 26 -2.13 0.76 -5.50
CA SER A 26 -0.68 0.86 -5.73
C SER A 26 -0.32 1.20 -7.18
N LEU A 27 -1.02 0.62 -8.16
CA LEU A 27 -0.80 0.90 -9.58
C LEU A 27 -1.24 2.32 -9.94
N ASN A 28 -2.41 2.76 -9.45
CA ASN A 28 -2.87 4.13 -9.65
C ASN A 28 -1.88 5.15 -9.07
N TYR A 29 -1.35 4.91 -7.86
CA TYR A 29 -0.29 5.75 -7.30
C TYR A 29 0.95 5.83 -8.22
N ARG A 30 1.40 4.69 -8.75
CA ARG A 30 2.55 4.63 -9.66
C ARG A 30 2.33 5.44 -10.94
N ASP A 31 1.11 5.39 -11.49
CA ASP A 31 0.78 6.08 -12.73
C ASP A 31 0.60 7.59 -12.53
N GLU A 32 -0.03 8.00 -11.42
CA GLU A 32 -0.43 9.39 -11.20
C GLU A 32 0.66 10.27 -10.56
N ILE A 33 1.53 9.69 -9.73
CA ILE A 33 2.44 10.50 -8.89
C ILE A 33 3.40 11.37 -9.70
N GLY A 34 3.85 10.90 -10.87
CA GLY A 34 4.71 11.68 -11.76
C GLY A 34 4.00 12.90 -12.34
N VAL A 35 2.70 12.80 -12.63
CA VAL A 35 1.88 13.93 -13.08
C VAL A 35 1.64 14.91 -11.93
N MET A 36 1.40 14.38 -10.73
CA MET A 36 1.15 15.19 -9.54
C MET A 36 2.35 16.06 -9.15
N THR A 37 3.58 15.56 -9.32
CA THR A 37 4.82 16.29 -9.00
C THR A 37 5.38 17.12 -10.16
N ALA A 38 4.82 17.01 -11.36
CA ALA A 38 5.31 17.70 -12.55
C ALA A 38 5.17 19.23 -12.48
N ASN A 39 5.92 19.91 -13.36
CA ASN A 39 5.93 21.36 -13.57
C ASN A 39 6.41 22.18 -12.36
N ASP A 40 7.43 21.69 -11.65
CA ASP A 40 7.98 22.35 -10.46
C ASP A 40 6.89 22.72 -9.43
N ALA A 41 5.89 21.85 -9.29
CA ALA A 41 4.77 22.07 -8.37
C ALA A 41 5.29 22.26 -6.93
N SER A 42 4.71 23.23 -6.23
CA SER A 42 4.99 23.41 -4.80
C SER A 42 4.48 22.20 -4.00
N ASP A 43 5.05 21.99 -2.81
CA ASP A 43 4.64 20.91 -1.90
C ASP A 43 3.14 20.96 -1.59
N ASP A 44 2.60 22.15 -1.31
CA ASP A 44 1.16 22.39 -1.16
C ASP A 44 0.37 21.91 -2.38
N THR A 45 0.81 22.29 -3.59
CA THR A 45 0.13 21.92 -4.83
C THR A 45 0.08 20.41 -5.01
N VAL A 46 1.19 19.71 -4.73
CA VAL A 46 1.25 18.25 -4.79
C VAL A 46 0.31 17.64 -3.73
N ALA A 47 0.32 18.16 -2.50
CA ALA A 47 -0.56 17.68 -1.44
C ALA A 47 -2.05 17.84 -1.79
N TYR A 48 -2.46 18.99 -2.34
CA TYR A 48 -3.85 19.19 -2.78
C TYR A 48 -4.23 18.31 -3.98
N ARG A 49 -3.32 18.07 -4.92
CA ARG A 49 -3.54 17.11 -6.03
C ARG A 49 -3.77 15.70 -5.49
N ILE A 50 -2.95 15.28 -4.53
CA ILE A 50 -3.12 14.00 -3.82
C ILE A 50 -4.49 13.92 -3.16
N LEU A 51 -4.92 14.96 -2.45
CA LEU A 51 -6.25 14.98 -1.80
C LEU A 51 -7.40 14.95 -2.81
N GLY A 52 -7.19 15.50 -4.01
CA GLY A 52 -8.16 15.48 -5.10
C GLY A 52 -8.31 14.12 -5.78
N ASP A 53 -7.31 13.24 -5.65
CA ASP A 53 -7.35 11.87 -6.17
C ASP A 53 -7.65 10.88 -5.05
N VAL A 54 -8.90 10.40 -5.02
CA VAL A 54 -9.39 9.50 -3.97
C VAL A 54 -8.57 8.20 -3.88
N PRO A 55 -8.23 7.50 -4.98
CA PRO A 55 -7.34 6.35 -4.95
C PRO A 55 -5.97 6.65 -4.29
N VAL A 56 -5.25 7.66 -4.77
CA VAL A 56 -3.92 8.04 -4.25
C VAL A 56 -4.01 8.43 -2.78
N TYR A 57 -4.98 9.27 -2.41
CA TYR A 57 -5.19 9.65 -1.02
C TYR A 57 -5.48 8.44 -0.13
N THR A 58 -6.30 7.48 -0.61
CA THR A 58 -6.64 6.27 0.16
C THR A 58 -5.41 5.42 0.41
N MET A 59 -4.59 5.20 -0.63
CA MET A 59 -3.33 4.47 -0.54
C MET A 59 -2.39 5.13 0.48
N LEU A 60 -2.17 6.43 0.35
CA LEU A 60 -1.24 7.18 1.21
C LEU A 60 -1.73 7.27 2.66
N LYS A 61 -3.04 7.44 2.88
CA LYS A 61 -3.62 7.43 4.23
C LYS A 61 -3.29 6.13 4.96
N THR A 62 -3.40 4.98 4.27
CA THR A 62 -2.99 3.68 4.82
C THR A 62 -1.47 3.57 4.97
N ALA A 63 -0.69 3.96 3.96
CA ALA A 63 0.77 3.88 4.01
C ALA A 63 1.38 4.72 5.15
N LEU A 64 0.80 5.89 5.40
CA LEU A 64 1.21 6.84 6.44
C LEU A 64 0.57 6.54 7.80
N ASN A 65 -0.29 5.51 7.89
CA ASN A 65 -1.03 5.14 9.09
C ASN A 65 -1.83 6.34 9.67
N LEU A 66 -2.48 7.09 8.79
CA LEU A 66 -3.35 8.20 9.19
C LEU A 66 -4.73 7.65 9.59
N PRO A 67 -5.34 8.16 10.68
CA PRO A 67 -6.67 7.73 11.12
C PRO A 67 -7.76 7.93 10.06
N SER A 68 -8.81 7.12 10.10
CA SER A 68 -9.99 7.27 9.23
C SER A 68 -10.65 8.63 9.35
N ASP A 69 -10.66 9.20 10.56
CA ASP A 69 -11.23 10.51 10.88
C ASP A 69 -10.44 11.69 10.29
N THR A 70 -9.23 11.49 9.75
CA THR A 70 -8.48 12.56 9.06
C THR A 70 -9.28 13.20 7.94
N SER A 71 -10.14 12.41 7.26
CA SER A 71 -11.04 12.90 6.20
C SER A 71 -12.08 13.94 6.66
N LYS A 72 -12.34 14.05 7.98
CA LYS A 72 -13.27 15.02 8.58
C LYS A 72 -12.62 16.37 8.89
N LEU A 73 -11.30 16.47 8.80
CA LEU A 73 -10.56 17.70 9.08
C LEU A 73 -10.68 18.70 7.91
N PRO A 74 -10.43 20.00 8.13
CA PRO A 74 -10.27 20.97 7.05
C PRO A 74 -9.22 20.50 6.03
N VAL A 75 -9.41 20.82 4.75
CA VAL A 75 -8.57 20.31 3.64
C VAL A 75 -7.11 20.72 3.82
N GLU A 76 -6.87 21.91 4.34
CA GLU A 76 -5.53 22.44 4.63
C GLU A 76 -4.81 21.57 5.67
N ARG A 77 -5.54 21.10 6.69
CA ARG A 77 -4.99 20.18 7.71
C ARG A 77 -4.73 18.80 7.13
N GLN A 78 -5.59 18.32 6.24
CA GLN A 78 -5.35 17.06 5.54
C GLN A 78 -4.08 17.15 4.67
N ALA A 79 -3.87 18.28 4.00
CA ALA A 79 -2.69 18.52 3.16
C ALA A 79 -1.41 18.55 4.00
N GLU A 80 -1.41 19.30 5.11
CA GLU A 80 -0.30 19.37 6.07
C GLU A 80 0.09 17.99 6.61
N MET A 81 -0.91 17.16 6.95
CA MET A 81 -0.69 15.80 7.45
C MET A 81 -0.10 14.87 6.39
N ILE A 82 -0.57 14.96 5.14
CA ILE A 82 -0.05 14.18 4.01
C ILE A 82 1.39 14.59 3.70
N GLU A 83 1.64 15.88 3.53
CA GLU A 83 2.98 16.42 3.26
C GLU A 83 3.97 16.00 4.35
N SER A 84 3.64 16.28 5.61
CA SER A 84 4.51 15.97 6.75
C SER A 84 4.75 14.47 6.87
N GLY A 85 3.72 13.65 6.64
CA GLY A 85 3.82 12.21 6.65
C GLY A 85 4.75 11.67 5.55
N LEU A 86 4.58 12.15 4.32
CA LEU A 86 5.42 11.78 3.18
C LEU A 86 6.88 12.16 3.42
N LYS A 87 7.15 13.41 3.81
CA LYS A 87 8.52 13.88 4.12
C LYS A 87 9.16 13.03 5.20
N LYS A 88 8.43 12.75 6.29
CA LYS A 88 8.92 11.94 7.40
C LYS A 88 9.20 10.48 7.02
N VAL A 89 8.30 9.84 6.28
CA VAL A 89 8.39 8.42 5.93
C VAL A 89 9.44 8.18 4.84
N LEU A 90 9.49 9.07 3.85
CA LEU A 90 10.38 8.92 2.71
C LEU A 90 11.77 9.51 2.99
N GLY A 91 11.86 10.48 3.91
CA GLY A 91 13.11 11.18 4.22
C GLY A 91 13.44 12.26 3.20
N VAL A 92 12.43 12.85 2.56
CA VAL A 92 12.60 13.87 1.52
C VAL A 92 12.37 15.27 2.07
N SER A 93 13.00 16.26 1.45
CA SER A 93 12.78 17.67 1.80
C SER A 93 11.66 18.29 0.98
N LYS A 94 11.44 17.82 -0.26
CA LYS A 94 10.40 18.29 -1.18
C LYS A 94 9.55 17.14 -1.69
N LEU A 95 8.26 17.41 -1.93
CA LEU A 95 7.35 16.42 -2.51
C LEU A 95 7.64 16.16 -3.98
N SER A 96 8.32 17.05 -4.69
CA SER A 96 8.74 16.80 -6.06
C SER A 96 9.68 15.59 -6.22
N GLU A 97 10.35 15.17 -5.14
CA GLU A 97 11.26 14.03 -5.14
C GLU A 97 10.54 12.67 -5.13
N ILE A 98 9.28 12.61 -4.66
CA ILE A 98 8.56 11.35 -4.39
C ILE A 98 8.16 10.58 -5.65
N SER A 99 8.29 11.18 -6.84
CA SER A 99 8.09 10.51 -8.12
C SER A 99 9.33 9.76 -8.62
N SER A 100 10.43 9.76 -7.86
CA SER A 100 11.57 8.89 -8.18
C SER A 100 11.19 7.41 -8.03
N PRO A 101 11.64 6.52 -8.93
CA PRO A 101 11.28 5.10 -8.88
C PRO A 101 11.54 4.43 -7.53
N GLU A 102 12.65 4.79 -6.87
CA GLU A 102 13.01 4.26 -5.55
C GLU A 102 12.00 4.65 -4.46
N LEU A 103 11.55 5.91 -4.44
CA LEU A 103 10.62 6.39 -3.42
C LEU A 103 9.18 5.90 -3.67
N ILE A 104 8.80 5.73 -4.93
CA ILE A 104 7.56 5.06 -5.32
C ILE A 104 7.53 3.63 -4.79
N ASP A 105 8.60 2.86 -5.01
CA ASP A 105 8.69 1.49 -4.50
C ASP A 105 8.65 1.45 -2.97
N LYS A 106 9.37 2.37 -2.32
CA LYS A 106 9.39 2.47 -0.85
C LYS A 106 8.00 2.71 -0.27
N ILE A 107 7.21 3.62 -0.84
CA ILE A 107 5.86 3.90 -0.33
C ILE A 107 4.86 2.78 -0.65
N VAL A 108 4.97 2.14 -1.81
CA VAL A 108 4.15 0.98 -2.19
C VAL A 108 4.41 -0.22 -1.27
N VAL A 109 5.68 -0.53 -1.01
CA VAL A 109 6.06 -1.58 -0.04
C VAL A 109 5.50 -1.26 1.34
N ARG A 110 5.63 -0.01 1.78
CA ARG A 110 5.07 0.43 3.07
C ARG A 110 3.54 0.29 3.11
N TYR A 111 2.84 0.67 2.05
CA TYR A 111 1.39 0.52 1.95
C TYR A 111 0.97 -0.93 2.17
N HIS A 112 1.57 -1.87 1.44
CA HIS A 112 1.27 -3.30 1.60
C HIS A 112 1.61 -3.82 3.01
N ALA A 113 2.72 -3.36 3.60
CA ALA A 113 3.06 -3.70 4.98
C ALA A 113 2.00 -3.18 5.97
N MET A 114 1.58 -1.92 5.88
CA MET A 114 0.56 -1.35 6.76
C MET A 114 -0.81 -2.00 6.54
N LYS A 115 -1.13 -2.34 5.29
CA LYS A 115 -2.36 -3.03 4.94
C LYS A 115 -2.40 -4.42 5.55
N SER A 116 -1.30 -5.17 5.47
CA SER A 116 -1.17 -6.47 6.12
C SER A 116 -1.33 -6.39 7.64
N ILE A 117 -0.85 -5.34 8.31
CA ILE A 117 -1.06 -5.14 9.77
C ILE A 117 -2.53 -4.89 10.11
N THR A 118 -3.19 -4.04 9.32
CA THR A 118 -4.59 -3.69 9.54
C THR A 118 -5.52 -4.87 9.27
N GLU A 119 -5.17 -5.71 8.29
CA GLU A 119 -5.93 -6.93 7.95
C GLU A 119 -5.55 -8.14 8.82
N SER A 120 -4.31 -8.27 9.27
CA SER A 120 -3.87 -9.33 10.21
C SER A 120 -4.41 -9.14 11.62
N SER A 121 -4.89 -7.94 11.97
CA SER A 121 -5.72 -7.75 13.17
C SER A 121 -7.06 -8.50 13.08
N ALA A 122 -7.48 -8.93 11.88
CA ALA A 122 -8.59 -9.88 11.70
C ALA A 122 -8.13 -11.35 11.74
N SER A 123 -6.83 -11.66 11.61
CA SER A 123 -6.26 -13.00 11.82
C SER A 123 -4.71 -13.02 11.94
N SER A 124 -4.22 -13.42 13.12
CA SER A 124 -3.03 -14.29 13.36
C SER A 124 -1.58 -13.74 13.53
N SER A 125 -0.98 -14.23 14.64
CA SER A 125 0.38 -14.77 14.88
C SER A 125 1.67 -13.98 14.48
N PRO A 126 2.61 -13.75 15.43
CA PRO A 126 3.95 -13.17 15.20
C PRO A 126 4.83 -13.87 14.15
N ALA A 127 4.60 -15.16 13.86
CA ALA A 127 5.38 -15.91 12.89
C ALA A 127 5.18 -15.42 11.44
N ALA A 128 4.00 -14.87 11.12
CA ALA A 128 3.70 -14.35 9.79
C ALA A 128 4.45 -13.04 9.50
N ALA A 129 4.58 -12.15 10.50
CA ALA A 129 5.30 -10.89 10.37
C ALA A 129 6.81 -11.09 10.12
N ALA A 130 7.42 -12.08 10.79
CA ALA A 130 8.83 -12.41 10.60
C ALA A 130 9.13 -12.94 9.18
N LEU A 131 8.21 -13.71 8.59
CA LEU A 131 8.38 -14.25 7.23
C LEU A 131 8.31 -13.16 6.15
N ILE A 132 7.48 -12.14 6.34
CA ILE A 132 7.39 -10.98 5.45
C ILE A 132 8.71 -10.19 5.46
N LEU A 133 9.31 -10.00 6.64
CA LEU A 133 10.59 -9.30 6.78
C LEU A 133 11.76 -10.12 6.24
N LEU A 134 11.77 -11.43 6.47
CA LEU A 134 12.82 -12.33 5.98
C LEU A 134 12.78 -12.52 4.46
N GLY A 135 11.57 -12.58 3.88
CA GLY A 135 11.36 -12.67 2.43
C GLY A 135 11.67 -11.38 1.66
N GLY A 136 11.79 -10.24 2.33
CA GLY A 136 12.12 -8.95 1.71
C GLY A 136 13.61 -8.75 1.38
N SER A 137 14.49 -9.68 1.77
CA SER A 137 15.95 -9.54 1.57
C SER A 137 16.48 -10.17 0.28
N SER A 138 15.63 -10.83 -0.51
CA SER A 138 15.97 -11.37 -1.82
C SER A 138 15.09 -10.72 -2.88
N TYR A 139 15.67 -9.79 -3.65
CA TYR A 139 15.02 -9.20 -4.81
C TYR A 139 14.42 -10.29 -5.71
N GLY A 140 13.09 -10.25 -5.89
CA GLY A 140 12.36 -11.13 -6.79
C GLY A 140 11.26 -11.92 -6.10
N TYR A 141 10.02 -11.51 -6.36
CA TYR A 141 8.78 -12.27 -6.14
C TYR A 141 8.37 -12.41 -4.66
N GLY A 142 7.34 -11.64 -4.27
CA GLY A 142 6.75 -11.69 -2.93
C GLY A 142 6.28 -13.09 -2.53
N SER A 143 6.12 -13.29 -1.22
CA SER A 143 5.83 -14.56 -0.53
C SER A 143 4.68 -15.41 -1.08
N ASN A 144 3.80 -14.85 -1.91
CA ASN A 144 2.73 -15.59 -2.59
C ASN A 144 3.23 -16.35 -3.82
N ALA A 145 4.22 -15.83 -4.54
CA ALA A 145 4.78 -16.47 -5.74
C ALA A 145 5.64 -17.69 -5.36
N SER A 146 6.44 -17.57 -4.29
CA SER A 146 7.26 -18.69 -3.79
C SER A 146 6.41 -19.80 -3.15
N GLN A 147 5.28 -19.47 -2.53
CA GLN A 147 4.32 -20.49 -2.07
C GLN A 147 3.61 -21.19 -3.22
N ASN A 148 3.21 -20.46 -4.27
CA ASN A 148 2.65 -21.07 -5.47
C ASN A 148 3.67 -21.95 -6.21
N LEU A 149 4.96 -21.57 -6.23
CA LEU A 149 6.02 -22.39 -6.83
C LEU A 149 6.29 -23.67 -6.02
N PHE A 150 6.29 -23.57 -4.69
CA PHE A 150 6.47 -24.71 -3.80
C PHE A 150 5.32 -25.71 -3.92
N LEU A 151 4.07 -25.22 -3.94
CA LEU A 151 2.88 -26.04 -4.13
C LEU A 151 2.79 -26.66 -5.52
N SER A 152 3.34 -26.00 -6.55
CA SER A 152 3.43 -26.55 -7.91
C SER A 152 4.48 -27.65 -8.07
N SER A 153 5.40 -27.82 -7.10
CA SER A 153 6.40 -28.88 -7.16
C SER A 153 5.92 -30.23 -6.61
N PHE A 154 4.71 -30.28 -6.03
CA PHE A 154 4.11 -31.47 -5.43
C PHE A 154 2.80 -31.93 -6.11
N LEU A 155 2.47 -31.35 -7.27
CA LEU A 155 1.45 -31.84 -8.21
C LEU A 155 2.16 -32.32 -9.49
#